data_AF-A0A8J5JXB3-F1
#
_entry.id   AF-A0A8J5JXB3-F1
#
_cell.length_a   1.000
_cell.length_b   1.000
_cell.length_c   1.000
_cell.angle_alpha   90.00
_cell.angle_beta   90.00
_cell.angle_gamma   90.00
#
_symmetry.space_group_name_H-M   'P 1'
#
loop_
_entity.id
_entity.type
_entity.pdbx_description
1 polymer ?
#
loop_
_entity_poly.entity_id
_entity_poly.type
_entity_poly.pdbx_seq_one_letter_code
_entity_poly.pdbx_strand_id
1 'polypeptide(L)'
;MDDPRLLEFENLTRELMESIAHLAIPDIFPWIMYLLPGSLTRRIFHLDLQKKTIHNFLNYFNKEIEEHRATLDRDDPRDLIDGYLMMMEEKADDPDNTFSEKDLAILVLDLFFAGSETTTNTLTWLFYYLATYPEVQQKMQAEIDEILPKGTLATLDDKLSIGYTRHYCYGAQERPYTSRPSVLDRPDKFLPERWLWINRGSSPPRKKAFHSVWVNALVRERLWRRMELFIFSTTVFQSLTSLSTTWQED
;
A
#
# COMPACT_ATOMS: atom_id res chain seq x y z
N MET A 1 1.75 -10.65 -20.35
CA MET A 1 2.29 -10.69 -18.97
C MET A 1 3.78 -11.06 -19.03
N ASP A 2 4.49 -10.63 -20.07
CA ASP A 2 5.82 -11.15 -20.44
C ASP A 2 6.87 -10.04 -20.53
N ASP A 3 6.65 -8.92 -19.83
CA ASP A 3 7.63 -7.84 -19.76
C ASP A 3 8.82 -8.30 -18.90
N PRO A 4 10.05 -8.41 -19.45
CA PRO A 4 11.22 -8.83 -18.71
C PRO A 4 11.55 -7.93 -17.52
N ARG A 5 11.28 -6.61 -17.62
CA ARG A 5 11.54 -5.66 -16.52
C ARG A 5 10.61 -5.94 -15.34
N LEU A 6 9.33 -6.20 -15.61
CA LEU A 6 8.35 -6.55 -14.58
C LEU A 6 8.71 -7.87 -13.89
N LEU A 7 9.11 -8.88 -14.66
CA LEU A 7 9.53 -10.18 -14.10
C LEU A 7 10.81 -10.07 -13.26
N GLU A 8 11.80 -9.28 -13.68
CA GLU A 8 12.99 -8.98 -12.87
C GLU A 8 12.58 -8.36 -11.53
N PHE A 9 11.70 -7.36 -11.59
CA PHE A 9 11.22 -6.65 -10.42
C PHE A 9 10.39 -7.51 -9.46
N GLU A 10 9.49 -8.35 -9.98
CA GLU A 10 8.71 -9.32 -9.19
C GLU A 10 9.63 -10.32 -8.48
N ASN A 11 10.64 -10.85 -9.18
CA ASN A 11 11.60 -11.77 -8.62
C ASN A 11 12.42 -11.11 -7.50
N LEU A 12 12.90 -9.88 -7.74
CA LEU A 12 13.57 -9.09 -6.72
C LEU A 12 12.66 -8.96 -5.49
N THR A 13 11.41 -8.49 -5.67
CA THR A 13 10.45 -8.25 -4.58
C THR A 13 10.22 -9.49 -3.73
N ARG A 14 10.08 -10.66 -4.38
CA ARG A 14 9.96 -11.93 -3.68
C ARG A 14 11.20 -12.26 -2.84
N GLU A 15 12.39 -12.11 -3.39
CA GLU A 15 13.65 -12.33 -2.66
C GLU A 15 13.77 -11.41 -1.43
N LEU A 16 13.37 -10.14 -1.56
CA LEU A 16 13.41 -9.19 -0.44
C LEU A 16 12.45 -9.59 0.68
N MET A 17 11.22 -9.97 0.34
CA MET A 17 10.23 -10.44 1.31
C MET A 17 10.71 -11.69 2.07
N GLU A 18 11.29 -12.65 1.34
CA GLU A 18 11.89 -13.85 1.95
C GLU A 18 13.05 -13.48 2.89
N SER A 19 13.87 -12.50 2.51
CA SER A 19 15.02 -12.06 3.32
C SER A 19 14.61 -11.38 4.64
N ILE A 20 13.52 -10.60 4.65
CA ILE A 20 13.02 -9.86 5.83
C ILE A 20 12.52 -10.81 6.91
N ALA A 21 11.91 -11.93 6.53
CA ALA A 21 11.46 -12.94 7.50
C ALA A 21 12.60 -13.46 8.39
N HIS A 22 13.83 -13.49 7.85
CA HIS A 22 15.02 -13.92 8.59
C HIS A 22 15.62 -12.84 9.51
N LEU A 23 15.20 -11.57 9.39
CA LEU A 23 15.66 -10.45 10.22
C LEU A 23 14.88 -10.29 11.54
N ALA A 24 13.66 -10.80 11.62
CA ALA A 24 12.78 -10.58 12.76
C ALA A 24 13.39 -11.02 14.11
N ILE A 25 14.06 -12.18 14.13
CA ILE A 25 14.67 -12.72 15.35
C ILE A 25 15.87 -11.89 15.82
N PRO A 26 16.89 -11.61 14.98
CA PRO A 26 18.03 -10.79 15.42
C PRO A 26 17.64 -9.35 15.76
N ASP A 27 16.59 -8.79 15.14
CA ASP A 27 16.11 -7.45 15.46
C ASP A 27 15.41 -7.38 16.82
N ILE A 28 14.59 -8.38 17.16
CA ILE A 28 13.89 -8.44 18.45
C ILE A 28 14.84 -8.87 19.57
N PHE A 29 15.78 -9.77 19.27
CA PHE A 29 16.73 -10.32 20.23
C PHE A 29 18.19 -10.15 19.75
N PRO A 30 18.73 -8.91 19.77
CA PRO A 30 20.09 -8.64 19.29
C PRO A 30 21.17 -9.46 20.01
N TRP A 31 20.92 -9.84 21.28
CA TRP A 31 21.83 -10.65 22.08
C TRP A 31 22.10 -12.05 21.50
N ILE A 32 21.18 -12.60 20.68
CA ILE A 32 21.39 -13.91 20.02
C ILE A 32 22.60 -13.86 19.07
N MET A 33 22.86 -12.71 18.46
CA MET A 33 24.01 -12.51 17.58
C MET A 33 25.35 -12.60 18.30
N TYR A 34 25.38 -12.38 19.61
CA TYR A 34 26.58 -12.49 20.45
C TYR A 34 26.78 -13.88 21.05
N LEU A 35 25.72 -14.71 21.10
CA LEU A 35 25.78 -16.06 21.68
C LEU A 35 26.23 -17.13 20.68
N LEU A 36 25.97 -16.94 19.40
CA LEU A 36 26.25 -17.92 18.35
C LEU A 36 27.57 -17.61 17.63
N PRO A 37 28.38 -18.62 17.25
CA PRO A 37 29.54 -18.41 16.39
C PRO A 37 29.16 -17.72 15.07
N GLY A 38 30.02 -16.84 14.56
CA GLY A 38 29.72 -16.01 13.38
C GLY A 38 29.39 -16.77 12.09
N SER A 39 29.88 -18.01 11.93
CA SER A 39 29.51 -18.89 10.81
C SER A 39 28.09 -19.45 10.97
N LEU A 40 27.66 -19.69 12.21
CA LEU A 40 26.35 -20.23 12.53
C LEU A 40 25.27 -19.14 12.43
N THR A 41 25.52 -17.93 12.92
CA THR A 41 24.61 -16.79 12.75
C THR A 41 24.37 -16.47 11.28
N ARG A 42 25.44 -16.41 10.49
CA ARG A 42 25.37 -16.16 9.04
C ARG A 42 24.52 -17.18 8.31
N ARG A 43 24.59 -18.45 8.71
CA ARG A 43 23.80 -19.55 8.14
C ARG A 43 22.36 -19.56 8.62
N ILE A 44 22.12 -19.39 9.93
CA ILE A 44 20.77 -19.42 10.52
C ILE A 44 19.92 -18.24 10.05
N PHE A 45 20.51 -17.05 10.00
CA PHE A 45 19.81 -15.82 9.62
C PHE A 45 20.02 -15.43 8.16
N HIS A 46 20.63 -16.29 7.34
CA HIS A 46 20.80 -16.06 5.91
C HIS A 46 21.42 -14.68 5.57
N LEU A 47 22.39 -14.21 6.38
CA LEU A 47 22.90 -12.83 6.28
C LEU A 47 23.56 -12.52 4.94
N ASP A 48 24.17 -13.52 4.29
CA ASP A 48 24.77 -13.33 2.96
C ASP A 48 23.69 -13.19 1.87
N LEU A 49 22.58 -13.92 2.00
CA LEU A 49 21.43 -13.79 1.11
C LEU A 49 20.82 -12.40 1.26
N GLN A 50 20.60 -11.94 2.49
CA GLN A 50 20.08 -10.59 2.76
C GLN A 50 20.95 -9.50 2.13
N LYS A 51 22.28 -9.56 2.34
CA LYS A 51 23.22 -8.61 1.73
C LYS A 51 23.13 -8.62 0.21
N LYS A 52 23.07 -9.80 -0.40
CA LYS A 52 22.93 -9.95 -1.85
C LYS A 52 21.62 -9.37 -2.34
N THR A 53 20.51 -9.66 -1.68
CA THR A 53 19.18 -9.19 -2.06
C THR A 53 19.06 -7.67 -1.97
N ILE A 54 19.51 -7.07 -0.85
CA ILE A 54 19.54 -5.61 -0.70
C ILE A 54 20.43 -4.98 -1.79
N HIS A 55 21.59 -5.56 -2.05
CA HIS A 55 22.49 -5.05 -3.07
C HIS A 55 21.88 -5.11 -4.48
N ASN A 56 21.26 -6.22 -4.85
CA ASN A 56 20.58 -6.38 -6.14
C ASN A 56 19.46 -5.36 -6.31
N PHE A 57 18.68 -5.12 -5.24
CA PHE A 57 17.60 -4.15 -5.26
C PHE A 57 18.06 -2.71 -5.36
N LEU A 58 19.08 -2.33 -4.58
CA LEU A 58 19.67 -1.00 -4.68
C LEU A 58 20.27 -0.78 -6.06
N ASN A 59 20.91 -1.79 -6.65
CA ASN A 59 21.40 -1.72 -8.02
C ASN A 59 20.27 -1.55 -9.04
N TYR A 60 19.11 -2.18 -8.84
CA TYR A 60 17.94 -1.98 -9.68
C TYR A 60 17.48 -0.52 -9.63
N PHE A 61 17.26 0.03 -8.43
CA PHE A 61 16.84 1.42 -8.30
C PHE A 61 17.88 2.43 -8.77
N ASN A 62 19.18 2.14 -8.61
CA ASN A 62 20.22 3.00 -9.17
C ASN A 62 20.15 3.08 -10.71
N LYS A 63 19.80 1.98 -11.40
CA LYS A 63 19.58 2.02 -12.86
C LYS A 63 18.38 2.92 -13.19
N GLU A 64 17.28 2.78 -12.46
CA GLU A 64 16.10 3.64 -12.65
C GLU A 64 16.42 5.10 -12.38
N ILE A 65 17.17 5.42 -11.31
CA ILE A 65 17.62 6.78 -10.99
C ILE A 65 18.48 7.36 -12.12
N GLU A 66 19.37 6.57 -12.71
CA GLU A 66 20.19 7.02 -13.84
C GLU A 66 19.36 7.24 -15.12
N GLU A 67 18.34 6.39 -15.38
CA GLU A 67 17.37 6.64 -16.45
C GLU A 67 16.61 7.97 -16.23
N HIS A 68 16.22 8.26 -14.99
CA HIS A 68 15.56 9.52 -14.63
C HIS A 68 16.50 10.72 -14.81
N ARG A 69 17.73 10.63 -14.31
CA ARG A 69 18.77 11.65 -14.50
C ARG A 69 19.03 11.96 -15.96
N ALA A 70 19.11 10.93 -16.81
CA ALA A 70 19.35 11.10 -18.25
C ALA A 70 18.18 11.77 -19.00
N THR A 71 16.98 11.69 -18.45
CA THR A 71 15.73 12.18 -19.06
C THR A 71 15.09 13.32 -18.27
N LEU A 72 15.81 13.90 -17.30
CA LEU A 72 15.30 14.90 -16.38
C LEU A 72 14.95 16.19 -17.12
N ASP A 73 13.67 16.55 -17.08
CA ASP A 73 13.16 17.87 -17.47
C ASP A 73 12.90 18.69 -16.21
N ARG A 74 13.55 19.85 -16.10
CA ARG A 74 13.41 20.73 -14.92
C ARG A 74 12.09 21.48 -14.90
N ASP A 75 11.47 21.67 -16.06
CA ASP A 75 10.21 22.40 -16.18
C ASP A 75 9.00 21.47 -15.94
N ASP A 76 9.20 20.15 -16.03
CA ASP A 76 8.16 19.12 -15.86
C ASP A 76 8.70 17.88 -15.11
N PRO A 77 8.93 17.95 -13.79
CA PRO A 77 9.36 16.81 -13.00
C PRO A 77 8.26 15.74 -12.93
N ARG A 78 8.58 14.50 -13.31
CA ARG A 78 7.58 13.44 -13.47
C ARG A 78 7.15 12.81 -12.15
N ASP A 79 8.09 12.68 -11.22
CA ASP A 79 7.88 11.95 -9.97
C ASP A 79 8.86 12.35 -8.84
N LEU A 80 8.84 11.56 -7.76
CA LEU A 80 9.70 11.73 -6.59
C LEU A 80 11.19 11.69 -6.93
N ILE A 81 11.62 10.87 -7.89
CA ILE A 81 13.03 10.71 -8.26
C ILE A 81 13.52 12.01 -8.89
N ASP A 82 12.78 12.53 -9.89
CA ASP A 82 13.11 13.81 -10.54
C ASP A 82 13.15 14.96 -9.52
N GLY A 83 12.14 15.05 -8.65
CA GLY A 83 12.08 16.07 -7.60
C GLY A 83 13.25 16.00 -6.61
N TYR A 84 13.67 14.80 -6.22
CA TYR A 84 14.83 14.62 -5.34
C TYR A 84 16.14 14.95 -6.05
N LEU A 85 16.30 14.57 -7.31
CA LEU A 85 17.48 14.92 -8.11
C LEU A 85 17.62 16.44 -8.27
N MET A 86 16.53 17.15 -8.54
CA MET A 86 16.53 18.62 -8.60
C MET A 86 16.93 19.25 -7.26
N MET A 87 16.41 18.73 -6.14
CA MET A 87 16.78 19.21 -4.80
C MET A 87 18.24 18.93 -4.46
N MET A 88 18.81 17.82 -4.93
CA MET A 88 20.24 17.53 -4.80
C MET A 88 21.10 18.54 -5.57
N GLU A 89 20.69 18.93 -6.78
CA GLU A 89 21.38 19.95 -7.57
C GLU A 89 21.29 21.33 -6.92
N GLU A 90 20.11 21.72 -6.43
CA GLU A 90 19.89 23.02 -5.77
C GLU A 90 20.77 23.17 -4.51
N LYS A 91 20.97 22.09 -3.77
CA LYS A 91 21.77 22.07 -2.53
C LYS A 91 23.22 21.64 -2.74
N ALA A 92 23.70 21.54 -3.99
CA ALA A 92 25.05 21.06 -4.26
C ALA A 92 26.14 21.92 -3.59
N ASP A 93 25.91 23.24 -3.47
CA ASP A 93 26.83 24.19 -2.85
C ASP A 93 26.60 24.40 -1.33
N ASP A 94 25.59 23.74 -0.75
CA ASP A 94 25.29 23.84 0.68
C ASP A 94 26.26 22.94 1.49
N PRO A 95 27.09 23.50 2.40
CA PRO A 95 27.97 22.70 3.24
C PRO A 95 27.22 21.76 4.20
N ASP A 96 25.93 21.99 4.45
CA ASP A 96 25.06 21.14 5.26
C ASP A 96 24.23 20.14 4.41
N ASN A 97 24.57 19.97 3.13
CA ASN A 97 23.86 19.05 2.24
C ASN A 97 24.01 17.58 2.69
N THR A 98 22.88 16.98 3.08
CA THR A 98 22.80 15.56 3.45
C THR A 98 22.20 14.67 2.35
N PHE A 99 21.79 15.23 1.22
CA PHE A 99 21.13 14.48 0.16
C PHE A 99 22.14 13.69 -0.65
N SER A 100 22.00 12.37 -0.65
CA SER A 100 22.80 11.49 -1.50
C SER A 100 21.93 10.62 -2.39
N GLU A 101 22.51 10.16 -3.50
CA GLU A 101 21.87 9.21 -4.42
C GLU A 101 21.57 7.86 -3.73
N LYS A 102 22.44 7.47 -2.79
CA LYS A 102 22.22 6.28 -1.97
C LYS A 102 20.96 6.44 -1.10
N ASP A 103 20.75 7.62 -0.52
CA ASP A 103 19.56 7.91 0.28
C ASP A 103 18.31 7.95 -0.61
N LEU A 104 18.42 8.43 -1.85
CA LEU A 104 17.34 8.35 -2.84
C LEU A 104 16.97 6.89 -3.14
N ALA A 105 17.95 6.03 -3.43
CA ALA A 105 17.68 4.61 -3.70
C ALA A 105 17.03 3.90 -2.49
N ILE A 106 17.44 4.24 -1.27
CA ILE A 106 16.82 3.72 -0.04
C ILE A 106 15.39 4.26 0.14
N LEU A 107 15.16 5.55 -0.14
CA LEU A 107 13.86 6.19 -0.03
C LEU A 107 12.85 5.58 -1.01
N VAL A 108 13.25 5.38 -2.27
CA VAL A 108 12.40 4.75 -3.30
C VAL A 108 12.07 3.32 -2.90
N LEU A 109 13.05 2.56 -2.39
CA LEU A 109 12.84 1.22 -1.88
C LEU A 109 11.81 1.19 -0.73
N ASP A 110 11.97 2.07 0.26
CA ASP A 110 11.08 2.14 1.43
C ASP A 110 9.64 2.50 1.01
N LEU A 111 9.48 3.51 0.16
CA LEU A 111 8.16 3.93 -0.31
C LEU A 111 7.49 2.83 -1.14
N PHE A 112 8.23 2.19 -2.05
CA PHE A 112 7.70 1.11 -2.87
C PHE A 112 7.26 -0.07 -2.01
N PHE A 113 8.10 -0.51 -1.07
CA PHE A 113 7.80 -1.63 -0.19
C PHE A 113 6.59 -1.33 0.70
N ALA A 114 6.59 -0.17 1.35
CA ALA A 114 5.49 0.26 2.22
C ALA A 114 4.18 0.40 1.44
N GLY A 115 4.22 0.89 0.20
CA GLY A 115 3.06 1.04 -0.67
C GLY A 115 2.53 -0.29 -1.19
N SER A 116 3.42 -1.14 -1.71
CA SER A 116 3.06 -2.39 -2.39
C SER A 116 2.40 -3.40 -1.45
N GLU A 117 3.02 -3.68 -0.29
CA GLU A 117 2.48 -4.67 0.65
C GLU A 117 1.14 -4.21 1.23
N THR A 118 1.05 -2.94 1.64
CA THR A 118 -0.17 -2.43 2.29
C THR A 118 -1.33 -2.31 1.31
N THR A 119 -1.06 -1.89 0.07
CA THR A 119 -2.09 -1.77 -0.97
C THR A 119 -2.55 -3.14 -1.43
N THR A 120 -1.63 -4.07 -1.69
CA THR A 120 -1.96 -5.45 -2.10
C THR A 120 -2.79 -6.17 -1.04
N ASN A 121 -2.38 -6.11 0.23
CA ASN A 121 -3.13 -6.70 1.33
C ASN A 121 -4.52 -6.05 1.46
N THR A 122 -4.61 -4.72 1.35
CA THR A 122 -5.91 -4.03 1.44
C THR A 122 -6.84 -4.42 0.29
N LEU A 123 -6.35 -4.46 -0.96
CA LEU A 123 -7.12 -4.91 -2.12
C LEU A 123 -7.56 -6.37 -1.98
N THR A 124 -6.70 -7.24 -1.45
CA THR A 124 -7.04 -8.64 -1.19
C THR A 124 -8.24 -8.76 -0.26
N TRP A 125 -8.22 -8.03 0.87
CA TRP A 125 -9.35 -8.02 1.81
C TRP A 125 -10.61 -7.38 1.24
N LEU A 126 -10.47 -6.32 0.44
CA LEU A 126 -11.60 -5.72 -0.28
C LEU A 126 -12.28 -6.78 -1.16
N PHE A 127 -11.55 -7.36 -2.12
CA PHE A 127 -12.12 -8.35 -3.03
C PHE A 127 -12.65 -9.59 -2.30
N TYR A 128 -11.95 -10.06 -1.27
CA TYR A 128 -12.42 -11.16 -0.43
C TYR A 128 -13.80 -10.89 0.18
N TYR A 129 -14.01 -9.70 0.77
CA TYR A 129 -15.30 -9.36 1.35
C TYR A 129 -16.40 -9.16 0.31
N LEU A 130 -16.09 -8.69 -0.90
CA LEU A 130 -17.11 -8.59 -1.94
C LEU A 130 -17.54 -9.96 -2.46
N ALA A 131 -16.57 -10.84 -2.69
CA ALA A 131 -16.84 -12.21 -3.11
C ALA A 131 -17.65 -13.00 -2.04
N THR A 132 -17.43 -12.70 -0.76
CA THR A 132 -18.10 -13.39 0.35
C THR A 132 -19.47 -12.80 0.71
N TYR A 133 -19.70 -11.50 0.43
CA TYR A 133 -20.94 -10.79 0.78
C TYR A 133 -21.54 -10.08 -0.45
N PRO A 134 -22.18 -10.82 -1.38
CA PRO A 134 -22.75 -10.25 -2.62
C PRO A 134 -23.77 -9.14 -2.38
N GLU A 135 -24.49 -9.17 -1.25
CA GLU A 135 -25.44 -8.13 -0.85
C GLU A 135 -24.77 -6.78 -0.60
N VAL A 136 -23.49 -6.79 -0.18
CA VAL A 136 -22.69 -5.57 -0.01
C VAL A 136 -22.31 -5.01 -1.38
N GLN A 137 -21.91 -5.87 -2.30
CA GLN A 137 -21.58 -5.49 -3.67
C GLN A 137 -22.79 -4.85 -4.38
N GLN A 138 -23.97 -5.45 -4.28
CA GLN A 138 -25.20 -4.92 -4.87
C GLN A 138 -25.56 -3.52 -4.32
N LYS A 139 -25.40 -3.31 -3.01
CA LYS A 139 -25.64 -2.00 -2.39
C LYS A 139 -24.65 -0.94 -2.87
N MET A 140 -23.38 -1.30 -3.03
CA MET A 140 -22.37 -0.37 -3.57
C MET A 140 -22.68 0.01 -5.02
N GLN A 141 -23.07 -0.96 -5.84
CA GLN A 141 -23.47 -0.73 -7.23
C GLN A 141 -24.69 0.19 -7.29
N ALA A 142 -25.73 -0.07 -6.50
CA ALA A 142 -26.92 0.76 -6.45
C ALA A 142 -26.60 2.22 -6.05
N GLU A 143 -25.70 2.43 -5.08
CA GLU A 143 -25.24 3.78 -4.72
C GLU A 143 -24.49 4.47 -5.88
N ILE A 144 -23.60 3.74 -6.56
CA ILE A 144 -22.82 4.29 -7.68
C ILE A 144 -23.74 4.65 -8.84
N ASP A 145 -24.69 3.79 -9.19
CA ASP A 145 -25.64 3.99 -10.29
C ASP A 145 -26.65 5.12 -10.00
N GLU A 146 -26.95 5.39 -8.73
CA GLU A 146 -27.82 6.50 -8.31
C GLU A 146 -27.10 7.85 -8.40
N ILE A 147 -25.82 7.88 -8.02
CA ILE A 147 -25.06 9.13 -7.86
C ILE A 147 -24.34 9.53 -9.14
N LEU A 148 -23.77 8.57 -9.86
CA LEU A 148 -22.97 8.83 -11.05
C LEU A 148 -23.79 8.62 -12.33
N PRO A 149 -23.67 9.51 -13.33
CA PRO A 149 -24.27 9.29 -14.64
C PRO A 149 -23.81 7.94 -15.23
N LYS A 150 -24.73 7.20 -15.85
CA LYS A 150 -24.40 5.92 -16.51
C LYS A 150 -23.24 6.09 -17.49
N GLY A 151 -22.25 5.21 -17.38
CA GLY A 151 -21.05 5.21 -18.22
C GLY A 151 -19.96 6.20 -17.79
N THR A 152 -20.11 6.88 -16.66
CA THR A 152 -19.05 7.72 -16.08
C THR A 152 -18.26 6.94 -15.02
N LEU A 153 -16.93 7.09 -15.05
CA LEU A 153 -16.06 6.51 -14.03
C LEU A 153 -16.05 7.40 -12.80
N ALA A 154 -16.03 6.77 -11.63
CA ALA A 154 -15.92 7.49 -10.36
C ALA A 154 -14.58 8.24 -10.28
N THR A 155 -14.64 9.52 -9.91
CA THR A 155 -13.47 10.37 -9.68
C THR A 155 -13.23 10.57 -8.18
N LEU A 156 -12.10 11.18 -7.83
CA LEU A 156 -11.78 11.52 -6.43
C LEU A 156 -12.76 12.51 -5.83
N ASP A 157 -13.36 13.37 -6.64
CA ASP A 157 -14.34 14.37 -6.19
C ASP A 157 -15.65 13.70 -5.77
N ASP A 158 -16.01 12.58 -6.40
CA ASP A 158 -17.22 11.81 -6.10
C ASP A 158 -17.14 11.05 -4.78
N LYS A 159 -15.94 10.97 -4.19
CA LYS A 159 -15.67 10.21 -2.97
C LYS A 159 -16.58 10.61 -1.81
N LEU A 160 -16.95 11.89 -1.69
CA LEU A 160 -17.85 12.38 -0.64
C LEU A 160 -19.30 12.00 -0.89
N SER A 161 -19.67 11.86 -2.16
CA SER A 161 -21.01 11.51 -2.60
C SER A 161 -21.28 10.02 -2.39
N ILE A 162 -20.35 9.12 -2.74
CA ILE A 162 -20.52 7.66 -2.58
C ILE A 162 -20.14 7.18 -1.15
N GLY A 163 -20.98 7.56 -0.19
CA GLY A 163 -20.78 7.31 1.22
C GLY A 163 -20.63 5.84 1.60
N TYR A 164 -21.56 4.97 1.21
CA TYR A 164 -21.57 3.54 1.51
C TYR A 164 -20.31 2.83 0.99
N THR A 165 -19.93 3.09 -0.26
CA THR A 165 -18.71 2.57 -0.90
C THR A 165 -17.45 2.96 -0.14
N ARG A 166 -17.38 4.21 0.31
CA ARG A 166 -16.30 4.69 1.19
C ARG A 166 -16.28 3.94 2.53
N HIS A 167 -17.43 3.74 3.17
CA HIS A 167 -17.51 3.03 4.46
C HIS A 167 -17.14 1.56 4.34
N TYR A 168 -17.54 0.93 3.25
CA TYR A 168 -17.12 -0.42 2.91
C TYR A 168 -15.57 -0.50 2.84
N CYS A 169 -14.93 0.42 2.10
CA CYS A 169 -13.47 0.44 1.98
C CYS A 169 -12.79 0.56 3.35
N TYR A 170 -13.31 1.47 4.19
CA TYR A 170 -12.82 1.65 5.55
C TYR A 170 -12.99 0.38 6.40
N GLY A 171 -14.17 -0.25 6.32
CA GLY A 171 -14.45 -1.45 7.10
C GLY A 171 -13.62 -2.66 6.69
N ALA A 172 -13.37 -2.82 5.39
CA ALA A 172 -12.51 -3.88 4.88
C ALA A 172 -11.05 -3.70 5.31
N GLN A 173 -10.57 -2.45 5.40
CA GLN A 173 -9.22 -2.13 5.87
C GLN A 173 -9.04 -2.38 7.36
N GLU A 174 -10.01 -2.04 8.20
CA GLU A 174 -9.90 -2.16 9.67
C GLU A 174 -10.14 -3.59 10.17
N ARG A 175 -10.99 -4.37 9.47
CA ARG A 175 -11.46 -5.67 9.97
C ARG A 175 -10.36 -6.69 10.28
N PRO A 176 -9.31 -6.88 9.45
CA PRO A 176 -8.22 -7.81 9.78
C PRO A 176 -7.54 -7.50 11.12
N TYR A 177 -7.60 -6.24 11.56
CA TYR A 177 -6.93 -5.77 12.78
C TYR A 177 -7.89 -5.64 13.98
N THR A 178 -9.20 -5.70 13.75
CA THR A 178 -10.23 -5.55 14.79
C THR A 178 -11.07 -6.82 14.94
N SER A 179 -10.55 -7.82 15.67
CA SER A 179 -11.29 -9.05 15.98
C SER A 179 -11.78 -9.12 17.43
N ARG A 180 -11.69 -8.02 18.19
CA ARG A 180 -12.05 -8.02 19.62
C ARG A 180 -13.57 -8.05 19.80
N PRO A 181 -14.15 -9.14 20.35
CA PRO A 181 -15.61 -9.26 20.56
C PRO A 181 -16.16 -8.21 21.52
N SER A 182 -15.32 -7.65 22.41
CA SER A 182 -15.71 -6.59 23.35
C SER A 182 -15.90 -5.21 22.71
N VAL A 183 -15.54 -5.06 21.44
CA VAL A 183 -15.58 -3.79 20.70
C VAL A 183 -16.61 -3.83 19.56
N LEU A 184 -16.92 -5.00 19.01
CA LEU A 184 -17.74 -5.15 17.80
C LEU A 184 -18.93 -6.06 18.06
N ASP A 185 -20.14 -5.54 17.85
CA ASP A 185 -21.37 -6.34 17.81
C ASP A 185 -21.35 -7.26 16.59
N ARG A 186 -21.43 -8.59 16.79
CA ARG A 186 -21.19 -9.65 15.78
C ARG A 186 -19.83 -9.53 15.07
N PRO A 187 -18.72 -9.89 15.74
CA PRO A 187 -17.37 -9.80 15.17
C PRO A 187 -17.15 -10.78 14.00
N ASP A 188 -17.94 -11.86 13.95
CA ASP A 188 -17.94 -12.90 12.92
C ASP A 188 -18.47 -12.41 11.56
N LYS A 189 -19.25 -11.32 11.52
CA LYS A 189 -19.85 -10.81 10.29
C LYS A 189 -19.18 -9.53 9.78
N PHE A 190 -19.05 -9.43 8.46
CA PHE A 190 -18.72 -8.16 7.80
C PHE A 190 -19.97 -7.31 7.78
N LEU A 191 -19.91 -6.10 8.33
CA LEU A 191 -21.03 -5.16 8.32
C LEU A 191 -20.48 -3.77 7.95
N PRO A 192 -20.46 -3.40 6.65
CA PRO A 192 -20.05 -2.07 6.20
C PRO A 192 -20.81 -0.95 6.93
N GLU A 193 -22.07 -1.21 7.30
CA GLU A 193 -22.93 -0.25 7.99
C GLU A 193 -22.35 0.20 9.34
N ARG A 194 -21.50 -0.63 9.96
CA ARG A 194 -20.82 -0.31 11.22
C ARG A 194 -19.98 0.97 11.13
N TRP A 195 -19.55 1.34 9.93
CA TRP A 195 -18.65 2.46 9.71
C TRP A 195 -19.37 3.73 9.23
N LEU A 196 -20.69 3.68 9.04
CA LEU A 196 -21.52 4.82 8.57
C LEU A 196 -21.43 6.08 9.44
N TRP A 197 -20.93 5.96 10.68
CA TRP A 197 -20.74 7.10 11.59
C TRP A 197 -19.65 8.08 11.11
N ILE A 198 -18.77 7.68 10.19
CA ILE A 198 -17.68 8.51 9.65
C ILE A 198 -18.23 9.73 8.88
N ASN A 199 -19.38 9.60 8.21
CA ASN A 199 -20.03 10.72 7.51
C ASN A 199 -20.76 11.72 8.43
N ARG A 200 -20.99 11.40 9.72
CA ARG A 200 -21.70 12.29 10.65
C ARG A 200 -20.80 13.27 11.41
N GLY A 201 -19.50 13.32 11.09
CA GLY A 201 -18.51 14.09 11.87
C GLY A 201 -18.28 13.55 13.29
N SER A 202 -18.94 12.45 13.66
CA SER A 202 -18.75 11.76 14.93
C SER A 202 -17.41 11.03 14.95
N SER A 203 -16.72 11.06 16.09
CA SER A 203 -15.51 10.25 16.30
C SER A 203 -15.86 8.76 16.39
N PRO A 204 -14.91 7.84 16.09
CA PRO A 204 -15.11 6.42 16.39
C PRO A 204 -15.49 6.26 17.86
N PRO A 205 -16.30 5.27 18.23
CA PRO A 205 -16.52 4.93 19.64
C PRO A 205 -15.16 4.80 20.33
N ARG A 206 -14.86 5.72 21.26
CA ARG A 206 -13.55 5.83 21.89
C ARG A 206 -13.24 4.59 22.73
N LYS A 207 -12.57 3.59 22.14
CA LYS A 207 -11.76 2.61 22.87
C LYS A 207 -10.51 2.36 22.06
N LYS A 208 -9.37 2.79 22.63
CA LYS A 208 -8.04 2.84 22.02
C LYS A 208 -7.71 1.55 21.26
N ALA A 209 -7.89 1.57 19.94
CA ALA A 209 -7.28 0.59 19.06
C ALA A 209 -5.78 0.91 18.99
N PHE A 210 -4.97 -0.14 19.09
CA PHE A 210 -3.50 -0.05 19.17
C PHE A 210 -2.96 0.20 17.76
N HIS A 211 -3.10 1.42 17.25
CA HIS A 211 -2.40 1.80 16.03
C HIS A 211 -0.91 1.94 16.39
N SER A 212 -0.02 1.30 15.64
CA SER A 212 1.43 1.52 15.76
C SER A 212 1.76 2.99 15.44
N VAL A 213 2.91 3.49 15.88
CA VAL A 213 3.33 4.89 15.65
C VAL A 213 3.28 5.25 14.15
N TRP A 214 3.64 4.31 13.29
CA TRP A 214 3.58 4.45 11.83
C TRP A 214 2.15 4.44 11.27
N VAL A 215 1.27 3.56 11.78
CA VAL A 215 -0.16 3.62 11.44
C VAL A 215 -0.77 4.92 11.95
N ASN A 216 -0.38 5.44 13.12
CA ASN A 216 -0.85 6.74 13.59
C ASN A 216 -0.32 7.91 12.75
N ALA A 217 0.90 7.84 12.20
CA ALA A 217 1.44 8.84 11.28
C ALA A 217 0.69 8.82 9.94
N LEU A 218 0.53 7.64 9.34
CA LEU A 218 -0.21 7.42 8.09
C LEU A 218 -1.73 7.62 8.22
N VAL A 219 -2.31 7.37 9.39
CA VAL A 219 -3.73 7.64 9.70
C VAL A 219 -3.95 9.11 10.11
N ARG A 220 -2.94 9.79 10.66
CA ARG A 220 -2.99 11.24 10.92
C ARG A 220 -2.96 12.06 9.64
N GLU A 221 -2.24 11.61 8.61
CA GLU A 221 -2.30 12.24 7.30
C GLU A 221 -3.56 11.81 6.56
N ARG A 222 -4.59 12.65 6.65
CA ARG A 222 -5.95 12.43 6.16
C ARG A 222 -6.09 12.22 4.64
N LEU A 223 -5.03 12.23 3.84
CA LEU A 223 -5.13 12.27 2.38
C LEU A 223 -4.60 11.03 1.64
N TRP A 224 -3.37 10.56 1.92
CA TRP A 224 -2.66 9.71 0.96
C TRP A 224 -3.18 8.27 0.81
N ARG A 225 -3.55 7.57 1.89
CA ARG A 225 -4.03 6.16 1.78
C ARG A 225 -5.48 5.99 1.34
N ARG A 226 -6.24 7.08 1.16
CA ARG A 226 -7.69 7.01 0.96
C ARG A 226 -8.14 7.27 -0.47
N MET A 227 -7.23 7.53 -1.40
CA MET A 227 -7.55 8.05 -2.74
C MET A 227 -7.35 6.97 -3.80
N GLU A 228 -6.23 6.26 -3.80
CA GLU A 228 -5.92 5.23 -4.81
C GLU A 228 -6.78 3.96 -4.65
N LEU A 229 -6.90 3.44 -3.43
CA LEU A 229 -7.78 2.29 -3.14
C LEU A 229 -9.25 2.58 -3.49
N PHE A 230 -9.66 3.84 -3.38
CA PHE A 230 -11.01 4.26 -3.70
C PHE A 230 -11.25 4.27 -5.21
N ILE A 231 -10.37 4.92 -6.01
CA ILE A 231 -10.50 4.93 -7.48
C ILE A 231 -10.32 3.52 -8.04
N PHE A 232 -9.30 2.78 -7.59
CA PHE A 232 -9.02 1.45 -8.11
C PHE A 232 -10.17 0.50 -7.85
N SER A 233 -10.69 0.49 -6.61
CA SER A 233 -11.81 -0.37 -6.27
C SER A 233 -13.06 0.03 -7.06
N THR A 234 -13.46 1.30 -7.08
CA THR A 234 -14.64 1.78 -7.83
C THR A 234 -14.54 1.55 -9.34
N THR A 235 -13.39 1.81 -9.95
CA THR A 235 -13.14 1.60 -11.40
C THR A 235 -13.13 0.12 -11.76
N VAL A 236 -12.49 -0.72 -10.94
CA VAL A 236 -12.52 -2.18 -11.11
C VAL A 236 -13.95 -2.71 -10.92
N PHE A 237 -14.74 -2.14 -10.00
CA PHE A 237 -16.14 -2.57 -9.81
C PHE A 237 -17.06 -2.12 -10.94
N GLN A 238 -16.89 -0.91 -11.46
CA GLN A 238 -17.62 -0.45 -12.64
C GLN A 238 -17.30 -1.31 -13.87
N SER A 239 -16.07 -1.80 -14.01
CA SER A 239 -15.64 -2.65 -15.15
C SER A 239 -15.94 -4.15 -14.98
N LEU A 240 -15.86 -4.73 -13.78
CA LEU A 240 -16.25 -6.14 -13.55
C LEU A 240 -17.74 -6.39 -13.83
N THR A 241 -18.56 -5.35 -13.78
CA THR A 241 -20.01 -5.42 -14.06
C THR A 241 -20.32 -5.42 -15.56
N SER A 242 -19.46 -4.83 -16.42
CA SER A 242 -19.60 -4.95 -17.88
C SER A 242 -19.34 -6.38 -18.35
N LEU A 243 -18.53 -7.14 -17.61
CA LEU A 243 -18.25 -8.54 -17.90
C LEU A 243 -19.41 -9.45 -17.45
N SER A 244 -20.03 -9.23 -16.28
CA SER A 244 -21.14 -10.07 -15.81
C SER A 244 -22.42 -9.92 -16.64
N THR A 245 -22.63 -8.77 -17.30
CA THR A 245 -23.74 -8.59 -18.25
C THR A 245 -23.48 -9.33 -19.56
N THR A 246 -22.23 -9.35 -20.06
CA THR A 246 -21.88 -10.15 -21.25
C THR A 246 -21.97 -11.66 -21.04
N TRP A 247 -21.77 -12.18 -19.82
CA TRP A 247 -21.93 -13.62 -19.53
C TRP A 247 -23.38 -14.08 -19.36
N GLN A 248 -24.35 -13.16 -19.41
CA GLN A 248 -25.79 -13.49 -19.37
C GLN A 248 -26.46 -13.40 -20.75
N GLU A 249 -25.73 -12.99 -21.80
CA GLU A 249 -26.25 -12.84 -23.17
C GLU A 249 -25.77 -13.90 -24.16
N ASP A 250 -25.05 -14.95 -23.73
CA ASP A 250 -24.67 -16.11 -24.56
C ASP A 250 -25.17 -17.45 -23.98
#